data_AF-A0A0C1N3C3-F1
#
_entry.id   AF-A0A0C1N3C3-F1
#
_cell.length_a   1.000
_cell.length_b   1.000
_cell.length_c   1.000
_cell.angle_alpha   90.00
_cell.angle_beta   90.00
_cell.angle_gamma   90.00
#
_symmetry.space_group_name_H-M   'P 1'
#
loop_
_entity.id
_entity.type
_entity.pdbx_description
1 polymer ?
#
loop_
_entity_poly.entity_id
_entity_poly.type
_entity_poly.pdbx_seq_one_letter_code
_entity_poly.pdbx_strand_id
1 'polypeptide(L)' 'MIKPKNVVYRGHPIEKVGHGKRAVFRTIINEKEWSAITESAVKAAIDLWIDEGVESQQDK' A
#
# COMPACT_ATOMS: atom_id res chain seq x y z
N MET A 1 11.42 -19.64 -17.79
CA MET A 1 11.33 -19.23 -16.36
C MET A 1 10.86 -17.78 -16.31
N ILE A 2 9.58 -17.54 -16.05
CA ILE A 2 9.00 -16.19 -16.05
C ILE A 2 9.31 -15.58 -14.68
N LYS A 3 10.25 -14.63 -14.60
CA LYS A 3 10.48 -13.86 -13.37
C LYS A 3 9.20 -13.04 -13.11
N PRO A 4 8.57 -13.12 -11.92
CA PRO A 4 7.44 -12.24 -11.63
C PRO A 4 7.92 -10.80 -11.69
N LYS A 5 7.42 -10.05 -12.67
CA LYS A 5 7.68 -8.63 -12.84
C LYS A 5 7.01 -7.90 -11.68
N ASN A 6 7.82 -7.26 -10.84
CA ASN A 6 7.42 -6.36 -9.77
C ASN A 6 6.46 -6.96 -8.74
N VAL A 7 7.00 -7.73 -7.80
CA VAL A 7 6.26 -8.05 -6.57
C VAL A 7 6.23 -6.76 -5.74
N VAL A 8 5.02 -6.23 -5.53
CA VAL A 8 4.76 -5.00 -4.77
C VAL A 8 3.78 -5.29 -3.64
N TYR A 9 3.99 -4.65 -2.50
CA TYR A 9 3.10 -4.68 -1.34
C TYR A 9 2.67 -3.26 -1.02
N ARG A 10 1.38 -2.98 -1.18
CA ARG A 10 0.80 -1.63 -0.98
C ARG A 10 1.55 -0.54 -1.76
N GLY A 11 1.95 -0.83 -3.00
CA GLY A 11 2.70 0.10 -3.86
C GLY A 11 4.22 0.14 -3.59
N HIS A 12 4.71 -0.53 -2.55
CA HIS A 12 6.14 -0.60 -2.25
C HIS A 12 6.78 -1.86 -2.84
N PRO A 13 7.99 -1.78 -3.43
CA PRO A 13 8.68 -2.95 -3.94
C PRO A 13 9.01 -3.92 -2.79
N ILE A 14 8.83 -5.22 -3.06
CA ILE A 14 9.22 -6.27 -2.11
C ILE A 14 10.27 -7.19 -2.72
N GLU A 15 11.24 -7.55 -1.90
CA GLU A 15 12.36 -8.41 -2.26
C GLU A 15 12.21 -9.75 -1.55
N LYS A 16 12.44 -10.85 -2.27
CA LYS A 16 12.50 -12.19 -1.66
C LYS A 16 13.87 -12.37 -1.02
N VAL A 17 13.93 -12.40 0.31
CA VAL A 17 15.18 -12.51 1.09
C VAL A 17 15.42 -13.91 1.68
N GLY A 18 14.41 -14.79 1.64
CA GLY A 18 14.52 -16.14 2.19
C GLY A 18 15.02 -17.19 1.18
N HIS A 19 16.02 -17.98 1.59
CA HIS A 19 16.42 -19.22 0.91
C HIS A 19 16.00 -20.44 1.75
N GLY A 20 15.08 -21.27 1.23
CA GLY A 20 14.59 -22.48 1.92
C GLY A 20 13.13 -22.83 1.57
N LYS A 21 12.50 -23.69 2.40
CA LYS A 21 11.08 -24.10 2.26
C LYS A 21 10.08 -22.96 2.53
N ARG A 22 10.48 -21.88 3.21
CA ARG A 22 9.63 -20.71 3.50
C ARG A 22 10.01 -19.55 2.59
N ALA A 23 9.02 -18.99 1.90
CA ALA A 23 9.19 -17.74 1.16
C ALA A 23 9.06 -16.56 2.13
N VAL A 24 10.16 -15.82 2.32
CA VAL A 24 10.19 -14.59 3.12
C VAL A 24 10.42 -13.41 2.18
N PHE A 25 9.58 -12.39 2.32
CA PHE A 25 9.66 -11.16 1.55
C PHE A 25 9.94 -9.99 2.51
N ARG A 26 10.78 -9.07 2.06
CA ARG A 26 11.14 -7.84 2.78
C ARG A 26 10.73 -6.65 1.93
N THR A 27 10.22 -5.61 2.59
CA THR A 27 10.01 -4.30 1.98
C THR A 27 10.57 -3.23 2.90
N ILE A 28 10.91 -2.07 2.34
CA ILE A 28 11.36 -0.90 3.09
C ILE A 28 10.34 0.19 2.83
N ILE A 29 9.70 0.66 3.89
CA ILE A 29 8.70 1.72 3.84
C ILE A 29 9.28 2.93 4.58
N ASN A 30 9.36 4.06 3.89
CA ASN A 30 9.68 5.33 4.53
C ASN A 30 8.42 5.81 5.25
N GLU A 31 8.46 5.81 6.59
CA GLU A 31 7.32 6.14 7.43
C GLU A 31 6.76 7.54 7.14
N LYS A 32 7.63 8.54 6.91
CA LYS A 32 7.20 9.93 6.66
C LYS A 32 6.50 10.08 5.31
N GLU A 33 7.03 9.45 4.27
CA GLU A 33 6.42 9.48 2.95
C GLU A 33 5.11 8.71 2.95
N TRP A 34 5.08 7.55 3.61
CA TRP A 34 3.89 6.73 3.74
C TRP A 34 2.78 7.44 4.54
N SER A 35 3.12 8.09 5.64
CA SER A 35 2.16 8.83 6.46
C SER A 35 1.59 10.02 5.67
N ALA A 36 2.43 10.76 4.93
CA ALA A 36 1.99 11.89 4.12
C ALA A 36 1.03 11.47 2.99
N ILE A 37 1.33 10.37 2.29
CA ILE A 37 0.44 9.82 1.24
C ILE A 37 -0.88 9.35 1.85
N THR A 38 -0.82 8.64 2.99
CA THR A 38 -2.00 8.13 3.68
C THR A 38 -2.87 9.28 4.20
N GLU A 39 -2.29 10.29 4.82
CA GLU A 39 -2.98 11.50 5.30
C GLU A 39 -3.66 12.23 4.14
N SER A 40 -2.95 12.43 3.02
CA SER A 40 -3.52 13.06 1.83
C SER A 40 -4.69 12.25 1.25
N ALA A 41 -4.60 10.92 1.23
CA ALA A 41 -5.67 10.06 0.74
C ALA A 41 -6.90 10.08 1.65
N VAL A 42 -6.70 10.07 2.97
CA VAL A 42 -7.78 10.19 3.96
C VAL A 42 -8.45 11.56 3.84
N LYS A 43 -7.67 12.63 3.72
CA LYS A 43 -8.22 13.97 3.52
C LYS A 43 -9.06 14.06 2.25
N ALA A 44 -8.57 13.55 1.13
CA ALA A 44 -9.33 13.54 -0.12
C ALA A 44 -10.64 12.74 -0.01
N ALA A 45 -10.63 11.61 0.71
CA ALA A 45 -11.84 10.83 0.95
C ALA A 45 -12.85 11.58 1.84
N ILE A 46 -12.38 12.32 2.84
CA ILE A 46 -13.22 13.18 3.69
C ILE A 46 -13.80 14.33 2.87
N ASP A 47 -12.97 15.02 2.08
CA ASP A 47 -13.40 16.14 1.24
C ASP A 47 -14.47 15.66 0.24
N LEU A 48 -14.27 14.51 -0.41
CA LEU A 48 -15.27 13.87 -1.27
C LEU A 48 -16.57 13.53 -0.51
N TRP A 49 -16.46 13.00 0.70
CA TRP A 49 -17.64 12.68 1.52
C TRP A 49 -18.43 13.93 1.88
N ILE A 50 -17.75 15.04 2.20
CA ILE A 50 -18.37 16.32 2.51
C ILE A 50 -19.04 16.91 1.26
N ASP A 51 -18.36 16.89 0.12
CA ASP A 51 -18.82 17.54 -1.11
C ASP A 51 -19.94 16.75 -1.80
N GLU A 52 -19.87 15.41 -1.82
CA GLU A 52 -20.84 14.56 -2.52
C GLU A 52 -21.87 13.91 -1.59
N GLY A 53 -21.65 13.95 -0.26
CA GLY A 53 -22.52 13.29 0.72
C GLY A 53 -22.43 11.76 0.71
N VAL A 54 -21.43 11.18 0.01
CA VAL A 54 -21.28 9.73 -0.18
C VAL A 54 -20.28 9.16 0.83
N GLU A 55 -20.79 8.45 1.83
CA GLU A 55 -19.96 7.83 2.87
C GLU A 55 -19.01 6.81 2.22
N SER A 56 -17.70 6.94 2.46
CA SER A 56 -16.71 6.04 1.88
C SER A 56 -16.98 4.61 2.37
N GLN A 57 -17.40 3.72 1.47
CA GLN A 57 -17.60 2.30 1.76
C GLN A 57 -16.23 1.71 2.15
N GLN A 58 -15.98 1.58 3.45
CA GLN A 58 -14.88 0.77 3.96
C GLN A 58 -15.26 -0.69 3.74
N ASP A 59 -14.73 -1.29 2.66
CA ASP A 59 -14.70 -2.74 2.53
C ASP A 59 -13.91 -3.31 3.72
N LYS A 60 -14.60 -4.14 4.52
CA LYS A 60 -14.10 -4.78 5.74
C LYS A 60 -13.02 -5.83 5.46
#